data_AF-A0A0G0D666-F1
#
_entry.id   AF-A0A0G0D666-F1
#
_cell.length_a   1.000
_cell.length_b   1.000
_cell.length_c   1.000
_cell.angle_alpha   90.00
_cell.angle_beta   90.00
_cell.angle_gamma   90.00
#
_symmetry.space_group_name_H-M   'P 1'
#
loop_
_entity.id
_entity.type
_entity.pdbx_description
1 polymer ?
#
loop_
_entity_poly.entity_id
_entity_poly.type
_entity_poly.pdbx_seq_one_letter_code
_entity_poly.pdbx_strand_id
1 'polypeptide(L)'
;MVVLMILFLIIFLIIFFTLMNNQETGFGRQDQEGSAQDFFLYLVVFFSLAFVAFGEGSILFGFIDKFVTDAESRMFPAFNQGMVKFGIAALIIAGPIFFAISRIITKRINEQKISLESKVRKWLTYLVLFFASATIIGDLITLVVNFLSGDYAASFLLKVFAILLIAGGIFGYYFWDMRRTEISSPMNKISAYVAIAVVIVTFISGFFIIDSPAVSRQKNIDQQVVNDLQSVDNSIQSYFSETGKLPQKLDDLGSTKFSIEIQNVKAIEYKVENTDGYSLCADFMRSSLNDIQSQNDPYMKSWKHDGGNFCFKRVALKKTDIPQPAVK
;
A
#
# COMPACT_ATOMS: atom_id res chain seq x y z
N MET A 1 10.74 -3.14 -4.78
CA MET A 1 10.81 -1.84 -5.49
C MET A 1 10.94 -0.66 -4.54
N VAL A 2 10.03 -0.47 -3.57
CA VAL A 2 10.11 0.61 -2.54
C VAL A 2 11.42 0.56 -1.73
N VAL A 3 11.86 -0.62 -1.30
CA VAL A 3 13.15 -0.80 -0.58
C VAL A 3 14.36 -0.43 -1.45
N LEU A 4 14.32 -0.76 -2.75
CA LEU A 4 15.39 -0.43 -3.70
C LEU A 4 15.46 1.10 -3.93
N MET A 5 14.30 1.75 -3.96
CA MET A 5 14.17 3.20 -4.11
C MET A 5 14.65 3.93 -2.85
N ILE A 6 14.34 3.41 -1.66
CA ILE A 6 14.85 3.94 -0.38
C ILE A 6 16.37 3.76 -0.28
N LEU A 7 16.91 2.60 -0.66
CA LEU A 7 18.35 2.37 -0.70
C LEU A 7 19.07 3.29 -1.69
N PHE A 8 18.50 3.50 -2.87
CA PHE A 8 19.04 4.44 -3.85
C PHE A 8 19.02 5.88 -3.33
N LEU A 9 17.95 6.26 -2.61
CA LEU A 9 17.80 7.58 -2.00
C LEU A 9 18.77 7.79 -0.83
N ILE A 10 19.02 6.76 -0.02
CA ILE A 10 20.04 6.79 1.05
C ILE A 10 21.46 6.88 0.46
N ILE A 11 21.78 6.06 -0.55
CA ILE A 11 23.09 6.10 -1.22
C ILE A 11 23.31 7.46 -1.89
N PHE A 12 22.28 8.01 -2.54
CA PHE A 12 22.33 9.35 -3.12
C PHE A 12 22.54 10.44 -2.07
N LEU A 13 21.84 10.37 -0.93
CA LEU A 13 22.04 11.31 0.18
C LEU A 13 23.44 11.22 0.79
N ILE A 14 24.01 10.02 0.90
CA ILE A 14 25.38 9.80 1.41
C ILE A 14 26.41 10.36 0.43
N ILE A 15 26.30 10.05 -0.86
CA ILE A 15 27.17 10.61 -1.92
C ILE A 15 27.05 12.13 -1.92
N PHE A 16 25.84 12.65 -1.79
CA PHE A 16 25.58 14.08 -1.75
C PHE A 16 26.18 14.78 -0.53
N PHE A 17 26.03 14.22 0.67
CA PHE A 17 26.64 14.76 1.89
C PHE A 17 28.17 14.76 1.79
N THR A 18 28.74 13.74 1.17
CA THR A 18 30.18 13.62 0.92
C THR A 18 30.66 14.66 -0.09
N LEU A 19 29.90 14.91 -1.16
CA LEU A 19 30.21 15.93 -2.18
C LEU A 19 30.06 17.37 -1.64
N MET A 20 29.08 17.62 -0.78
CA MET A 20 28.87 18.91 -0.13
C MET A 20 29.96 19.23 0.89
N ASN A 21 30.39 18.24 1.68
CA ASN A 21 31.47 18.42 2.65
C ASN A 21 32.82 18.73 1.96
N ASN A 22 32.97 18.34 0.69
CA ASN A 22 34.18 18.58 -0.10
C ASN A 22 34.19 19.94 -0.83
N GLN A 23 33.14 20.75 -0.70
CA GLN A 23 33.01 22.09 -1.32
C GLN A 23 33.27 23.25 -0.34
N GLU A 24 33.64 22.97 0.92
CA GLU A 24 33.87 24.03 1.92
C GLU A 24 35.21 24.78 1.79
N THR A 25 36.12 24.38 0.89
CA THR A 25 37.37 25.12 0.65
C THR A 25 37.23 26.16 -0.45
N GLY A 26 36.37 27.17 -0.23
CA GLY A 26 36.51 28.46 -0.91
C GLY A 26 35.23 29.19 -1.25
N PHE A 27 34.66 29.95 -0.30
CA PHE A 27 34.31 31.37 -0.51
C PHE A 27 33.93 32.04 0.81
N GLY A 28 34.41 33.26 1.01
CA GLY A 28 34.32 34.03 2.24
C GLY A 28 32.90 34.42 2.70
N ARG A 29 32.80 34.63 4.02
CA ARG A 29 31.68 35.03 4.89
C ARG A 29 30.63 35.99 4.29
N GLN A 30 29.36 35.65 4.49
CA GLN A 30 28.46 36.35 5.41
C GLN A 30 27.23 35.46 5.77
N ASP A 31 26.92 35.41 7.06
CA ASP A 31 25.74 34.85 7.75
C ASP A 31 25.54 33.31 7.78
N GLN A 32 26.37 32.64 8.59
CA GLN A 32 26.33 31.19 8.81
C GLN A 32 25.29 30.70 9.86
N GLU A 33 24.46 31.55 10.45
CA GLU A 33 23.39 31.10 11.38
C GLU A 33 22.09 30.66 10.67
N GLY A 34 21.90 30.98 9.37
CA GLY A 34 20.68 30.66 8.61
C GLY A 34 20.73 29.40 7.73
N SER A 35 21.91 28.94 7.31
CA SER A 35 22.05 27.93 6.24
C SER A 35 21.51 26.54 6.62
N ALA A 36 21.85 26.04 7.82
CA ALA A 36 21.47 24.69 8.24
C ALA A 36 19.97 24.57 8.56
N GLN A 37 19.39 25.58 9.21
CA GLN A 37 17.95 25.61 9.51
C GLN A 37 17.12 25.70 8.23
N ASP A 38 17.52 26.55 7.28
CA ASP A 38 16.82 26.67 6.01
C ASP A 38 16.94 25.39 5.19
N PHE A 39 18.13 24.78 5.14
CA PHE A 39 18.33 23.46 4.53
C PHE A 39 17.41 22.41 5.14
N PHE A 40 17.32 22.35 6.47
CA PHE A 40 16.42 21.43 7.16
C PHE A 40 14.95 21.67 6.77
N LEU A 41 14.47 22.92 6.75
CA LEU A 41 13.09 23.24 6.38
C LEU A 41 12.79 22.81 4.94
N TYR A 42 13.68 23.11 3.99
CA TYR A 42 13.52 22.68 2.60
C TYR A 42 13.53 21.14 2.50
N LEU A 43 14.40 20.46 3.23
CA LEU A 43 14.46 19.00 3.27
C LEU A 43 13.16 18.38 3.80
N VAL A 44 12.58 18.95 4.85
CA VAL A 44 11.26 18.53 5.36
C VAL A 44 10.17 18.72 4.30
N VAL A 45 10.17 19.85 3.56
CA VAL A 45 9.24 20.05 2.43
C VAL A 45 9.44 19.01 1.34
N PHE A 46 10.68 18.71 0.98
CA PHE A 46 10.99 17.69 -0.02
C PHE A 46 10.44 16.31 0.36
N PHE A 47 10.73 15.83 1.57
CA PHE A 47 10.26 14.53 2.02
C PHE A 47 8.74 14.50 2.20
N SER A 48 8.15 15.54 2.80
CA SER A 48 6.70 15.61 2.97
C SER A 48 5.97 15.65 1.62
N LEU A 49 6.48 16.40 0.64
CA LEU A 49 5.96 16.41 -0.73
C LEU A 49 6.03 15.03 -1.37
N ALA A 50 7.15 14.31 -1.21
CA ALA A 50 7.27 12.96 -1.72
C ALA A 50 6.19 12.04 -1.15
N PHE A 51 5.99 12.04 0.18
CA PHE A 51 4.94 11.24 0.82
C PHE A 51 3.52 11.68 0.41
N VAL A 52 3.28 12.99 0.19
CA VAL A 52 2.00 13.47 -0.34
C VAL A 52 1.76 12.92 -1.75
N ALA A 53 2.75 13.03 -2.65
CA ALA A 53 2.64 12.52 -4.02
C ALA A 53 2.42 10.99 -4.07
N PHE A 54 3.17 10.23 -3.25
CA PHE A 54 2.95 8.79 -3.12
C PHE A 54 1.58 8.46 -2.53
N GLY A 55 1.10 9.24 -1.56
CA GLY A 55 -0.20 9.05 -0.95
C GLY A 55 -1.35 9.30 -1.93
N GLU A 56 -1.28 10.39 -2.69
CA GLU A 56 -2.23 10.68 -3.76
C GLU A 56 -2.24 9.58 -4.82
N GLY A 57 -1.06 9.20 -5.33
CA GLY A 57 -0.94 8.13 -6.31
C GLY A 57 -1.52 6.80 -5.81
N SER A 58 -1.26 6.45 -4.54
CA SER A 58 -1.77 5.20 -3.94
C SER A 58 -3.30 5.16 -3.86
N ILE A 59 -3.94 6.28 -3.53
CA ILE A 59 -5.40 6.35 -3.48
C ILE A 59 -6.00 6.33 -4.88
N LEU A 60 -5.46 7.12 -5.82
CA LEU A 60 -5.93 7.13 -7.21
C LEU A 60 -5.82 5.74 -7.85
N PHE A 61 -4.72 5.03 -7.59
CA PHE A 61 -4.52 3.66 -8.08
C PHE A 61 -5.55 2.71 -7.47
N GLY A 62 -5.84 2.85 -6.17
CA GLY A 62 -6.89 2.09 -5.50
C GLY A 62 -8.28 2.32 -6.13
N PHE A 63 -8.60 3.56 -6.52
CA PHE A 63 -9.83 3.85 -7.26
C PHE A 63 -9.85 3.15 -8.62
N ILE A 64 -8.77 3.31 -9.40
CA ILE A 64 -8.67 2.71 -10.73
C ILE A 64 -8.80 1.18 -10.63
N ASP A 65 -8.10 0.56 -9.68
CA ASP A 65 -8.14 -0.89 -9.46
C ASP A 65 -9.51 -1.40 -9.04
N LYS A 66 -10.30 -0.59 -8.32
CA LYS A 66 -11.62 -0.98 -7.83
C LYS A 66 -12.71 -0.81 -8.89
N PHE A 67 -12.64 0.23 -9.73
CA PHE A 67 -13.72 0.60 -10.65
C PHE A 67 -13.45 0.27 -12.12
N VAL A 68 -12.20 0.10 -12.53
CA VAL A 68 -11.82 -0.06 -13.95
C VAL A 68 -11.29 -1.47 -14.25
N THR A 69 -10.79 -2.20 -13.25
CA THR A 69 -10.33 -3.57 -13.47
C THR A 69 -11.54 -4.48 -13.68
N ASP A 70 -11.81 -4.79 -14.95
CA ASP A 70 -12.87 -5.70 -15.38
C ASP A 70 -12.67 -7.13 -14.84
N ALA A 71 -13.78 -7.76 -14.47
CA ALA A 71 -13.89 -9.10 -13.90
C ALA A 71 -13.35 -10.24 -14.80
N GLU A 72 -12.84 -9.95 -16.00
CA GLU A 72 -12.36 -10.95 -16.95
C GLU A 72 -10.86 -11.27 -16.83
N SER A 73 -10.03 -10.38 -16.28
CA SER A 73 -8.61 -10.68 -16.07
C SER A 73 -8.41 -11.42 -14.75
N ARG A 74 -8.80 -12.71 -14.70
CA ARG A 74 -8.64 -13.63 -13.55
C ARG A 74 -7.19 -13.83 -13.06
N MET A 75 -6.22 -13.15 -13.66
CA MET A 75 -4.79 -13.34 -13.46
C MET A 75 -4.11 -12.20 -12.67
N PHE A 76 -4.77 -11.06 -12.45
CA PHE A 76 -4.19 -9.93 -11.71
C PHE A 76 -4.75 -9.77 -10.28
N PRO A 77 -3.93 -9.30 -9.32
CA PRO A 77 -4.27 -9.37 -7.90
C PRO A 77 -5.49 -8.51 -7.55
N ALA A 78 -6.32 -9.03 -6.64
CA ALA A 78 -7.44 -8.32 -6.07
C ALA A 78 -7.02 -6.97 -5.46
N PHE A 79 -7.93 -5.99 -5.52
CA PHE A 79 -7.83 -4.67 -4.89
C PHE A 79 -7.09 -4.72 -3.53
N ASN A 80 -5.88 -4.14 -3.51
CA ASN A 80 -5.03 -4.12 -2.32
C ASN A 80 -5.36 -2.89 -1.45
N GLN A 81 -6.23 -3.10 -0.45
CA GLN A 81 -6.59 -2.07 0.52
C GLN A 81 -5.39 -1.50 1.30
N GLY A 82 -4.28 -2.24 1.39
CA GLY A 82 -3.07 -1.81 2.10
C GLY A 82 -2.42 -0.56 1.48
N MET A 83 -2.40 -0.45 0.15
CA MET A 83 -1.85 0.74 -0.51
C MET A 83 -2.73 1.97 -0.27
N VAL A 84 -4.05 1.81 -0.27
CA VAL A 84 -4.99 2.90 0.08
C VAL A 84 -4.82 3.32 1.53
N LYS A 85 -4.70 2.36 2.47
CA LYS A 85 -4.41 2.61 3.89
C LYS A 85 -3.15 3.44 4.06
N PHE A 86 -2.08 3.08 3.34
CA PHE A 86 -0.84 3.84 3.32
C PHE A 86 -1.06 5.26 2.81
N GLY A 87 -1.78 5.43 1.70
CA GLY A 87 -2.03 6.76 1.14
C GLY A 87 -2.81 7.67 2.09
N ILE A 88 -3.86 7.15 2.75
CA ILE A 88 -4.60 7.88 3.78
C ILE A 88 -3.67 8.30 4.92
N ALA A 89 -2.86 7.39 5.45
CA ALA A 89 -1.93 7.69 6.53
C ALA A 89 -0.87 8.74 6.11
N ALA A 90 -0.34 8.62 4.89
CA ALA A 90 0.61 9.58 4.33
C ALA A 90 0.00 10.98 4.22
N LEU A 91 -1.23 11.12 3.71
CA LEU A 91 -1.89 12.43 3.58
C LEU A 91 -2.25 13.05 4.93
N ILE A 92 -2.64 12.24 5.93
CA ILE A 92 -2.92 12.74 7.30
C ILE A 92 -1.68 13.36 7.95
N ILE A 93 -0.51 12.75 7.76
CA ILE A 93 0.73 13.18 8.43
C ILE A 93 1.52 14.15 7.55
N ALA A 94 1.87 13.74 6.33
CA ALA A 94 2.73 14.51 5.44
C ALA A 94 2.01 15.73 4.83
N GLY A 95 0.70 15.66 4.60
CA GLY A 95 -0.08 16.78 4.05
C GLY A 95 0.00 18.04 4.91
N PRO A 96 -0.42 18.00 6.19
CA PRO A 96 -0.31 19.14 7.09
C PRO A 96 1.13 19.64 7.27
N ILE A 97 2.11 18.73 7.34
CA ILE A 97 3.53 19.09 7.43
C ILE A 97 3.96 19.86 6.19
N PHE A 98 3.67 19.35 5.00
CA PHE A 98 4.02 19.99 3.73
C PHE A 98 3.46 21.42 3.66
N PHE A 99 2.17 21.61 3.92
CA PHE A 99 1.54 22.93 3.85
C PHE A 99 2.02 23.87 4.96
N ALA A 100 2.21 23.38 6.18
CA ALA A 100 2.69 24.19 7.30
C ALA A 100 4.12 24.69 7.08
N ILE A 101 5.04 23.80 6.70
CA ILE A 101 6.44 24.18 6.45
C ILE A 101 6.53 25.05 5.18
N SER A 102 5.76 24.76 4.13
CA SER A 102 5.69 25.61 2.94
C SER A 102 5.21 27.03 3.27
N ARG A 103 4.25 27.17 4.19
CA ARG A 103 3.79 28.48 4.70
C ARG A 103 4.87 29.18 5.50
N ILE A 104 5.62 28.47 6.34
CA ILE A 104 6.75 29.04 7.11
C ILE A 104 7.83 29.54 6.17
N ILE A 105 8.23 28.75 5.16
CA ILE A 105 9.23 29.16 4.16
C ILE A 105 8.74 30.39 3.40
N THR A 106 7.50 30.38 2.91
CA THR A 106 6.93 31.53 2.18
C THR A 106 6.89 32.78 3.06
N LYS A 107 6.54 32.65 4.33
CA LYS A 107 6.56 33.76 5.30
C LYS A 107 7.98 34.30 5.49
N ARG A 108 8.99 33.43 5.66
CA ARG A 108 10.39 33.83 5.83
C ARG A 108 10.97 34.50 4.57
N ILE A 109 10.55 34.06 3.38
CA ILE A 109 10.89 34.72 2.11
C ILE A 109 10.27 36.12 2.05
N ASN A 110 8.99 36.26 2.42
CA ASN A 110 8.32 37.56 2.45
C ASN A 110 8.93 38.53 3.47
N GLU A 111 9.43 38.02 4.59
CA GLU A 111 10.16 38.79 5.61
C GLU A 111 11.62 39.10 5.21
N GLN A 112 12.06 38.77 3.99
CA GLN A 112 13.43 38.91 3.49
C GLN A 112 14.51 38.17 4.32
N LYS A 113 14.09 37.23 5.18
CA LYS A 113 15.01 36.40 5.98
C LYS A 113 15.66 35.28 5.16
N ILE A 114 15.03 34.92 4.03
CA ILE A 114 15.55 33.94 3.07
C ILE A 114 15.59 34.64 1.71
N SER A 115 16.77 34.73 1.10
CA SER A 115 16.88 35.26 -0.26
C SER A 115 16.26 34.28 -1.27
N LEU A 116 15.59 34.83 -2.30
CA LEU A 116 15.09 34.03 -3.43
C LEU A 116 16.22 33.29 -4.16
N GLU A 117 17.43 33.85 -4.09
CA GLU A 117 18.67 33.34 -4.68
C GLU A 117 19.40 32.30 -3.81
N SER A 118 18.79 31.85 -2.71
CA SER A 118 19.41 30.84 -1.83
C SER A 118 19.81 29.60 -2.64
N LYS A 119 21.11 29.27 -2.59
CA LYS A 119 21.69 28.10 -3.26
C LYS A 119 20.98 26.81 -2.83
N VAL A 120 20.61 26.72 -1.55
CA VAL A 120 19.89 25.59 -0.96
C VAL A 120 18.52 25.40 -1.60
N ARG A 121 17.73 26.47 -1.74
CA ARG A 121 16.41 26.43 -2.39
C ARG A 121 16.52 25.94 -3.83
N LYS A 122 17.44 26.52 -4.61
CA LYS A 122 17.65 26.15 -6.02
C LYS A 122 18.05 24.68 -6.12
N TRP A 123 19.03 24.25 -5.35
CA TRP A 123 19.51 22.87 -5.37
C TRP A 123 18.40 21.88 -5.05
N LEU A 124 17.61 22.11 -3.99
CA LEU A 124 16.54 21.19 -3.63
C LEU A 124 15.36 21.21 -4.62
N THR A 125 15.10 22.36 -5.24
CA THR A 125 14.12 22.47 -6.34
C THR A 125 14.58 21.67 -7.56
N TYR A 126 15.86 21.78 -7.95
CA TYR A 126 16.43 20.94 -9.01
C TYR A 126 16.34 19.46 -8.70
N LEU A 127 16.51 19.07 -7.43
CA LEU A 127 16.34 17.70 -6.99
C LEU A 127 14.90 17.21 -7.16
N VAL A 128 13.89 18.00 -6.77
CA VAL A 128 12.46 17.70 -7.05
C VAL A 128 12.22 17.53 -8.55
N LEU A 129 12.70 18.48 -9.36
CA LEU A 129 12.53 18.44 -10.81
C LEU A 129 13.19 17.21 -11.44
N PHE A 130 14.38 16.83 -10.96
CA PHE A 130 15.08 15.63 -11.40
C PHE A 130 14.24 14.38 -11.14
N PHE A 131 13.77 14.16 -9.91
CA PHE A 131 12.94 13.00 -9.58
C PHE A 131 11.61 13.01 -10.34
N ALA A 132 10.94 14.16 -10.45
CA ALA A 132 9.70 14.27 -11.22
C ALA A 132 9.92 13.90 -12.71
N SER A 133 11.01 14.40 -13.32
CA SER A 133 11.34 14.07 -14.70
C SER A 133 11.70 12.59 -14.87
N ALA A 134 12.46 12.00 -13.93
CA ALA A 134 12.81 10.58 -13.94
C ALA A 134 11.57 9.70 -13.80
N THR A 135 10.61 10.07 -12.94
CA THR A 135 9.33 9.38 -12.79
C THR A 135 8.52 9.43 -14.08
N ILE A 136 8.40 10.61 -14.72
CA ILE A 136 7.70 10.75 -16.01
C ILE A 136 8.34 9.87 -17.09
N ILE A 137 9.67 9.88 -17.20
CA ILE A 137 10.39 9.06 -18.18
C ILE A 137 10.15 7.56 -17.93
N GLY A 138 10.29 7.10 -16.68
CA GLY A 138 10.07 5.69 -16.31
C GLY A 138 8.64 5.22 -16.56
N ASP A 139 7.66 6.09 -16.31
CA ASP A 139 6.25 5.82 -16.54
C ASP A 139 5.92 5.72 -18.04
N LEU A 140 6.46 6.62 -18.87
CA LEU A 140 6.34 6.54 -20.33
C LEU A 140 7.01 5.30 -20.91
N ILE A 141 8.17 4.89 -20.38
CA ILE A 141 8.82 3.64 -20.80
C ILE A 141 7.92 2.44 -20.49
N THR A 142 7.36 2.39 -19.28
CA THR A 142 6.46 1.31 -18.87
C THR A 142 5.19 1.29 -19.74
N LEU A 143 4.69 2.46 -20.13
CA LEU A 143 3.57 2.57 -21.08
C LEU A 143 3.91 1.94 -22.43
N VAL A 144 5.09 2.25 -22.98
CA VAL A 144 5.52 1.67 -24.25
C VAL A 144 5.72 0.16 -24.13
N VAL A 145 6.33 -0.33 -23.05
CA VAL A 145 6.55 -1.77 -22.83
C VAL A 145 5.22 -2.53 -22.79
N ASN A 146 4.23 -2.04 -22.05
CA ASN A 146 2.93 -2.71 -21.95
C ASN A 146 2.14 -2.62 -23.25
N PHE A 147 2.19 -1.47 -23.93
CA PHE A 147 1.60 -1.31 -25.26
C PHE A 147 2.17 -2.30 -26.27
N LEU A 148 3.50 -2.46 -26.32
CA LEU A 148 4.16 -3.44 -27.18
C LEU A 148 3.90 -4.90 -26.78
N SER A 149 3.60 -5.14 -25.50
CA SER A 149 3.24 -6.47 -25.00
C SER A 149 1.81 -6.88 -25.34
N GLY A 150 1.02 -5.96 -25.94
CA GLY A 150 -0.39 -6.20 -26.25
C GLY A 150 -1.31 -6.22 -25.03
N ASP A 151 -0.83 -5.76 -23.87
CA ASP A 151 -1.61 -5.63 -22.63
C ASP A 151 -2.18 -4.21 -22.55
N TYR A 152 -3.35 -4.00 -23.18
CA TYR A 152 -4.07 -2.74 -23.21
C TYR A 152 -5.15 -2.68 -22.12
N ALA A 153 -4.77 -2.88 -20.86
CA ALA A 153 -5.68 -2.66 -19.75
C ALA A 153 -6.02 -1.15 -19.62
N ALA A 154 -7.31 -0.79 -19.69
CA ALA A 154 -7.75 0.59 -19.47
C ALA A 154 -7.32 1.13 -18.09
N SER A 155 -7.26 0.24 -17.09
CA SER A 155 -6.74 0.55 -15.76
C SER A 155 -5.26 0.96 -15.78
N PHE A 156 -4.45 0.35 -16.64
CA PHE A 156 -3.04 0.72 -16.79
C PHE A 156 -2.87 2.11 -17.40
N LEU A 157 -3.58 2.43 -18.48
CA LEU A 157 -3.53 3.77 -19.10
C LEU A 157 -3.94 4.88 -18.12
N LEU A 158 -4.97 4.66 -17.31
CA LEU A 158 -5.40 5.61 -16.30
C LEU A 158 -4.35 5.79 -15.18
N LYS A 159 -3.63 4.74 -14.80
CA LYS A 159 -2.56 4.82 -13.80
C LYS A 159 -1.38 5.66 -14.30
N VAL A 160 -0.95 5.44 -15.55
CA VAL A 160 0.09 6.27 -16.20
C VAL A 160 -0.39 7.73 -16.25
N PHE A 161 -1.62 7.96 -16.69
CA PHE A 161 -2.17 9.32 -16.74
C PHE A 161 -2.20 10.00 -15.35
N ALA A 162 -2.55 9.26 -14.30
CA ALA A 162 -2.51 9.77 -12.93
C ALA A 162 -1.09 10.14 -12.49
N ILE A 163 -0.07 9.33 -12.80
CA ILE A 163 1.34 9.66 -12.52
C ILE A 163 1.76 10.93 -13.27
N LEU A 164 1.43 11.02 -14.57
CA LEU A 164 1.74 12.20 -15.38
C LEU A 164 1.09 13.47 -14.83
N LEU A 165 -0.15 13.41 -14.35
CA LEU A 165 -0.82 14.54 -13.71
C LEU A 165 -0.12 14.98 -12.41
N ILE A 166 0.22 14.04 -11.53
CA ILE A 166 0.88 14.33 -10.26
C ILE A 166 2.30 14.88 -10.51
N ALA A 167 3.13 14.11 -11.22
CA ALA A 167 4.52 14.47 -11.49
C ALA A 167 4.62 15.72 -12.37
N GLY A 168 3.75 15.86 -13.37
CA GLY A 168 3.66 17.04 -14.23
C GLY A 168 3.19 18.28 -13.48
N GLY A 169 2.24 18.15 -12.55
CA GLY A 169 1.80 19.24 -11.68
C GLY A 169 2.92 19.72 -10.76
N ILE A 170 3.62 18.79 -10.10
CA ILE A 170 4.79 19.09 -9.26
C ILE A 170 5.89 19.75 -10.10
N PHE A 171 6.24 19.15 -11.23
CA PHE A 171 7.26 19.67 -12.14
C PHE A 171 6.90 21.08 -12.61
N GLY A 172 5.67 21.29 -13.09
CA GLY A 172 5.21 22.58 -13.59
C GLY A 172 5.24 23.67 -12.51
N TYR A 173 4.79 23.35 -11.30
CA TYR A 173 4.83 24.29 -10.18
C TYR A 173 6.26 24.67 -9.79
N TYR A 174 7.15 23.69 -9.57
CA TYR A 174 8.53 23.97 -9.16
C TYR A 174 9.38 24.59 -10.28
N PHE A 175 9.09 24.28 -11.53
CA PHE A 175 9.74 24.91 -12.68
C PHE A 175 9.34 26.38 -12.81
N TRP A 176 8.07 26.70 -12.60
CA TRP A 176 7.60 28.07 -12.52
C TRP A 176 8.18 28.80 -11.29
N ASP A 177 8.21 28.14 -10.13
CA ASP A 177 8.80 28.68 -8.88
C ASP A 177 10.28 29.05 -9.06
N MET A 178 11.03 28.25 -9.83
CA MET A 178 12.45 28.53 -10.14
C MET A 178 12.63 29.77 -11.01
N ARG A 179 11.68 30.06 -11.90
CA ARG A 179 11.76 31.20 -12.84
C ARG A 179 11.18 32.50 -12.26
N ARG A 180 10.48 32.44 -11.13
CA ARG A 180 9.86 33.63 -10.54
C ARG A 180 10.93 34.59 -10.01
N THR A 181 10.81 35.86 -10.39
CA THR A 181 11.64 36.97 -9.91
C THR A 181 10.96 37.77 -8.80
N GLU A 182 9.62 37.66 -8.69
CA GLU A 182 8.82 38.38 -7.70
C GLU A 182 8.51 37.51 -6.48
N ILE A 183 8.59 38.12 -5.29
CA ILE A 183 8.30 37.49 -4.00
C ILE A 183 6.80 37.16 -3.88
N SER A 184 5.92 38.04 -4.38
CA SER A 184 4.47 37.90 -4.24
C SER A 184 3.76 37.78 -5.59
N SER A 185 3.53 36.55 -6.05
CA SER A 185 2.68 36.29 -7.23
C SER A 185 1.30 35.76 -6.82
N PRO A 186 0.20 36.18 -7.46
CA PRO A 186 -1.13 35.58 -7.25
C PRO A 186 -1.14 34.07 -7.54
N MET A 187 -0.25 33.62 -8.44
CA MET A 187 -0.09 32.21 -8.80
C MET A 187 0.31 31.35 -7.58
N ASN A 188 1.08 31.89 -6.62
CA ASN A 188 1.45 31.16 -5.39
C ASN A 188 0.21 30.80 -4.54
N LYS A 189 -0.77 31.73 -4.47
CA LYS A 189 -1.99 31.51 -3.70
C LYS A 189 -2.88 30.50 -4.42
N ILE A 190 -3.04 30.66 -5.74
CA ILE A 190 -3.84 29.77 -6.58
C ILE A 190 -3.30 28.33 -6.51
N SER A 191 -1.99 28.14 -6.74
CA SER A 191 -1.38 26.82 -6.69
C SER A 191 -1.49 26.17 -5.30
N ALA A 192 -1.36 26.96 -4.23
CA ALA A 192 -1.56 26.46 -2.87
C ALA A 192 -3.01 26.01 -2.63
N TYR A 193 -4.01 26.80 -3.04
CA TYR A 193 -5.42 26.41 -2.90
C TYR A 193 -5.77 25.18 -3.75
N VAL A 194 -5.27 25.11 -4.97
CA VAL A 194 -5.46 23.94 -5.84
C VAL A 194 -4.82 22.70 -5.22
N ALA A 195 -3.57 22.79 -4.74
CA ALA A 195 -2.90 21.67 -4.08
C ALA A 195 -3.65 21.21 -2.83
N ILE A 196 -4.12 22.14 -1.98
CA ILE A 196 -4.94 21.81 -0.81
C ILE A 196 -6.23 21.10 -1.22
N ALA A 197 -6.93 21.61 -2.24
CA ALA A 197 -8.16 21.02 -2.72
C ALA A 197 -7.93 19.60 -3.27
N VAL A 198 -6.89 19.39 -4.08
CA VAL A 198 -6.55 18.06 -4.63
C VAL A 198 -6.22 17.08 -3.51
N VAL A 199 -5.41 17.48 -2.52
CA VAL A 199 -5.07 16.64 -1.37
C VAL A 199 -6.32 16.28 -0.57
N ILE A 200 -7.19 17.25 -0.26
CA ILE A 200 -8.41 17.01 0.52
C ILE A 200 -9.39 16.11 -0.23
N VAL A 201 -9.62 16.36 -1.52
CA VAL A 201 -10.54 15.55 -2.35
C VAL A 201 -10.03 14.12 -2.43
N THR A 202 -8.74 13.92 -2.69
CA THR A 202 -8.14 12.58 -2.78
C THR A 202 -8.13 11.87 -1.42
N PHE A 203 -7.88 12.60 -0.34
CA PHE A 203 -7.95 12.06 1.01
C PHE A 203 -9.37 11.57 1.36
N ILE A 204 -10.38 12.41 1.12
CA ILE A 204 -11.79 12.08 1.39
C ILE A 204 -12.23 10.90 0.53
N SER A 205 -11.84 10.88 -0.75
CA SER A 205 -12.20 9.80 -1.67
C SER A 205 -11.68 8.44 -1.18
N GLY A 206 -10.48 8.40 -0.56
CA GLY A 206 -9.90 7.17 -0.01
C GLY A 206 -10.82 6.41 0.96
N PHE A 207 -11.67 7.10 1.73
CA PHE A 207 -12.61 6.46 2.65
C PHE A 207 -13.78 5.76 1.98
N PHE A 208 -14.11 6.11 0.73
CA PHE A 208 -15.19 5.46 -0.02
C PHE A 208 -14.78 4.09 -0.59
N ILE A 209 -13.47 3.82 -0.73
CA ILE A 209 -12.99 2.59 -1.35
C ILE A 209 -12.53 1.53 -0.36
N ILE A 210 -12.22 1.92 0.89
CA ILE A 210 -11.64 1.07 1.93
C ILE A 210 -12.68 0.53 2.92
N ASP A 211 -12.44 -0.66 3.47
CA ASP A 211 -13.23 -1.16 4.60
C ASP A 211 -12.96 -0.35 5.88
N SER A 212 -13.99 -0.15 6.70
CA SER A 212 -13.83 0.53 7.99
C SER A 212 -12.88 -0.25 8.93
N PRO A 213 -12.27 0.42 9.93
CA PRO A 213 -11.41 -0.26 10.91
C PRO A 213 -12.11 -1.40 11.64
N ALA A 214 -13.40 -1.26 11.94
CA ALA A 214 -14.21 -2.30 12.58
C ALA A 214 -14.35 -3.54 11.67
N VAL A 215 -14.65 -3.33 10.38
CA VAL A 215 -14.74 -4.41 9.40
C VAL A 215 -13.37 -5.08 9.21
N SER A 216 -12.30 -4.30 9.05
CA SER A 216 -10.93 -4.85 8.95
C SER A 216 -10.56 -5.74 10.14
N ARG A 217 -10.93 -5.34 11.36
CA ARG A 217 -10.69 -6.14 12.57
C ARG A 217 -11.49 -7.45 12.54
N GLN A 218 -12.76 -7.39 12.15
CA GLN A 218 -13.59 -8.59 11.98
C GLN A 218 -13.00 -9.53 10.92
N LYS A 219 -12.55 -9.02 9.77
CA LYS A 219 -11.86 -9.83 8.75
C LYS A 219 -10.67 -10.58 9.32
N ASN A 220 -9.83 -9.90 10.11
CA ASN A 220 -8.64 -10.51 10.70
C ASN A 220 -8.98 -11.58 11.73
N ILE A 221 -10.03 -11.38 12.54
CA ILE A 221 -10.51 -12.37 13.50
C ILE A 221 -11.07 -13.58 12.77
N ASP A 222 -11.97 -13.37 11.80
CA ASP A 222 -12.54 -14.45 11.00
C ASP A 222 -11.45 -15.22 10.24
N GLN A 223 -10.42 -14.52 9.73
CA GLN A 223 -9.28 -15.17 9.08
C GLN A 223 -8.48 -16.04 10.05
N GLN A 224 -8.33 -15.65 11.31
CA GLN A 224 -7.71 -16.50 12.33
C GLN A 224 -8.56 -17.76 12.58
N VAL A 225 -9.89 -17.62 12.67
CA VAL A 225 -10.81 -18.75 12.81
C VAL A 225 -10.70 -19.70 11.61
N VAL A 226 -10.63 -19.17 10.38
CA VAL A 226 -10.42 -19.97 9.17
C VAL A 226 -9.08 -20.70 9.21
N ASN A 227 -8.00 -20.05 9.62
CA ASN A 227 -6.68 -20.67 9.74
C ASN A 227 -6.69 -21.82 10.77
N ASP A 228 -7.36 -21.61 11.91
CA ASP A 228 -7.50 -22.63 12.95
C ASP A 228 -8.33 -23.82 12.44
N LEU A 229 -9.46 -23.56 11.77
CA LEU A 229 -10.28 -24.59 11.14
C LEU A 229 -9.51 -25.38 10.08
N GLN A 230 -8.68 -24.72 9.27
CA GLN A 230 -7.81 -25.37 8.29
C GLN A 230 -6.77 -26.28 8.97
N SER A 231 -6.20 -25.84 10.08
CA SER A 231 -5.27 -26.65 10.87
C SER A 231 -5.96 -27.91 11.40
N VAL A 232 -7.16 -27.77 11.98
CA VAL A 232 -7.97 -28.90 12.46
C VAL A 232 -8.35 -29.84 11.32
N ASP A 233 -8.81 -29.30 10.19
CA ASP A 233 -9.18 -30.06 8.99
C ASP A 233 -8.01 -30.90 8.49
N ASN A 234 -6.82 -30.29 8.37
CA ASN A 234 -5.60 -30.98 7.95
C ASN A 234 -5.20 -32.11 8.91
N SER A 235 -5.34 -31.91 10.23
CA SER A 235 -5.07 -32.95 11.22
C SER A 235 -6.07 -34.11 11.12
N ILE A 236 -7.37 -33.83 10.96
CA ILE A 236 -8.41 -34.86 10.77
C ILE A 236 -8.15 -35.66 9.49
N GLN A 237 -7.87 -34.95 8.39
CA GLN A 237 -7.57 -35.57 7.09
C GLN A 237 -6.35 -36.48 7.19
N SER A 238 -5.28 -36.01 7.84
CA SER A 238 -4.06 -36.79 8.04
C SER A 238 -4.31 -38.04 8.88
N TYR A 239 -5.05 -37.92 9.99
CA TYR A 239 -5.45 -39.04 10.84
C TYR A 239 -6.29 -40.07 10.08
N PHE A 240 -7.29 -39.62 9.31
CA PHE A 240 -8.15 -40.51 8.52
C PHE A 240 -7.38 -41.21 7.41
N SER A 241 -6.47 -40.50 6.73
CA SER A 241 -5.67 -41.06 5.64
C SER A 241 -4.77 -42.22 6.09
N GLU A 242 -4.37 -42.25 7.36
CA GLU A 242 -3.47 -43.26 7.92
C GLU A 242 -4.23 -44.37 8.68
N THR A 243 -5.26 -44.03 9.45
CA THR A 243 -5.99 -45.00 10.28
C THR A 243 -7.22 -45.58 9.58
N GLY A 244 -7.72 -44.92 8.54
CA GLY A 244 -8.97 -45.25 7.86
C GLY A 244 -10.22 -44.99 8.69
N LYS A 245 -10.11 -44.29 9.83
CA LYS A 245 -11.23 -43.95 10.72
C LYS A 245 -11.19 -42.47 11.09
N LEU A 246 -12.37 -41.87 11.28
CA LEU A 246 -12.49 -40.51 11.80
C LEU A 246 -12.26 -40.51 13.32
N PRO A 247 -11.63 -39.45 13.89
CA PRO A 247 -11.53 -39.29 15.34
C PRO A 247 -12.93 -39.13 15.92
N GLN A 248 -13.20 -39.69 17.11
CA GLN A 248 -14.52 -39.54 17.75
C GLN A 248 -14.62 -38.15 18.41
N LYS A 249 -13.50 -37.64 18.92
CA LYS A 249 -13.36 -36.30 19.49
C LYS A 249 -12.04 -35.67 19.05
N LEU A 250 -11.97 -34.34 19.01
CA LEU A 250 -10.73 -33.62 18.69
C LEU A 250 -9.61 -33.91 19.71
N ASP A 251 -9.96 -34.19 20.97
CA ASP A 251 -9.01 -34.56 22.02
C ASP A 251 -8.26 -35.87 21.70
N ASP A 252 -8.85 -36.76 20.90
CA ASP A 252 -8.22 -38.03 20.49
C ASP A 252 -6.95 -37.78 19.65
N LEU A 253 -6.89 -36.64 18.96
CA LEU A 253 -5.75 -36.25 18.12
C LEU A 253 -4.56 -35.75 18.96
N GLY A 254 -4.81 -35.18 20.14
CA GLY A 254 -3.79 -34.51 20.96
C GLY A 254 -2.68 -35.42 21.48
N SER A 255 -2.95 -36.73 21.62
CA SER A 255 -1.97 -37.74 22.06
C SER A 255 -1.21 -38.40 20.91
N THR A 256 -1.53 -38.04 19.67
CA THR A 256 -0.94 -38.62 18.46
C THR A 256 0.00 -37.64 17.78
N LYS A 257 0.70 -38.10 16.74
CA LYS A 257 1.49 -37.23 15.86
C LYS A 257 0.65 -36.22 15.04
N PHE A 258 -0.67 -36.27 15.15
CA PHE A 258 -1.63 -35.39 14.47
C PHE A 258 -2.21 -34.32 15.43
N SER A 259 -1.51 -34.02 16.53
CA SER A 259 -1.93 -33.02 17.51
C SER A 259 -2.20 -31.67 16.84
N ILE A 260 -3.27 -31.00 17.27
CA ILE A 260 -3.67 -29.70 16.75
C ILE A 260 -2.91 -28.61 17.51
N GLU A 261 -2.10 -27.83 16.81
CA GLU A 261 -1.38 -26.68 17.40
C GLU A 261 -2.13 -25.37 17.18
N ILE A 262 -3.20 -25.14 17.96
CA ILE A 262 -3.95 -23.87 17.96
C ILE A 262 -4.23 -23.40 19.40
N GLN A 263 -4.39 -22.09 19.57
CA GLN A 263 -4.56 -21.48 20.90
C GLN A 263 -5.88 -21.87 21.57
N ASN A 264 -6.96 -22.06 20.80
CA ASN A 264 -8.28 -22.32 21.36
C ASN A 264 -9.07 -23.39 20.58
N VAL A 265 -8.65 -24.65 20.72
CA VAL A 265 -9.33 -25.81 20.10
C VAL A 265 -10.80 -25.92 20.52
N LYS A 266 -11.14 -25.47 21.73
CA LYS A 266 -12.51 -25.55 22.27
C LYS A 266 -13.51 -24.64 21.57
N ALA A 267 -13.05 -23.65 20.81
CA ALA A 267 -13.91 -22.78 20.02
C ALA A 267 -14.40 -23.41 18.71
N ILE A 268 -13.88 -24.60 18.35
CA ILE A 268 -14.27 -25.34 17.15
C ILE A 268 -15.13 -26.53 17.56
N GLU A 269 -16.34 -26.58 17.01
CA GLU A 269 -17.23 -27.71 17.18
C GLU A 269 -16.99 -28.73 16.06
N TYR A 270 -16.77 -29.98 16.45
CA TYR A 270 -16.56 -31.09 15.52
C TYR A 270 -17.64 -32.14 15.72
N LYS A 271 -18.22 -32.59 14.61
CA LYS A 271 -19.24 -33.65 14.61
C LYS A 271 -19.03 -34.59 13.44
N VAL A 272 -19.03 -35.90 13.74
CA VAL A 272 -19.02 -36.96 12.74
C VAL A 272 -20.44 -37.11 12.19
N GLU A 273 -20.60 -37.05 10.88
CA GLU A 273 -21.90 -37.17 10.20
C GLU A 273 -22.10 -38.59 9.64
N ASN A 274 -21.05 -39.19 9.08
CA ASN A 274 -21.06 -40.55 8.52
C ASN A 274 -19.63 -41.15 8.53
N THR A 275 -19.36 -42.17 7.70
CA THR A 275 -18.10 -42.94 7.74
C THR A 275 -16.86 -42.15 7.37
N ASP A 276 -17.01 -41.18 6.48
CA ASP A 276 -15.97 -40.36 5.88
C ASP A 276 -16.30 -38.86 5.92
N GLY A 277 -17.50 -38.46 6.32
CA GLY A 277 -17.94 -37.08 6.40
C GLY A 277 -18.05 -36.56 7.83
N TYR A 278 -17.65 -35.30 7.99
CA TYR A 278 -17.68 -34.57 9.25
C TYR A 278 -18.03 -33.11 9.02
N SER A 279 -18.44 -32.44 10.09
CA SER A 279 -18.67 -30.99 10.10
C SER A 279 -17.75 -30.29 11.10
N LEU A 280 -17.23 -29.14 10.69
CA LEU A 280 -16.50 -28.21 11.54
C LEU A 280 -17.29 -26.91 11.63
N CYS A 281 -17.70 -26.51 12.83
CA CYS A 281 -18.43 -25.27 13.07
C CYS A 281 -17.61 -24.31 13.93
N ALA A 282 -17.73 -23.02 13.63
CA ALA A 282 -17.17 -21.95 14.43
C ALA A 282 -18.03 -20.70 14.32
N ASP A 283 -17.82 -19.76 15.24
CA ASP A 283 -18.50 -18.47 15.22
C ASP A 283 -17.70 -17.44 14.43
N PHE A 284 -18.37 -16.80 13.46
CA PHE A 284 -17.82 -15.74 12.63
C PHE A 284 -18.46 -14.39 12.95
N MET A 285 -17.66 -13.34 12.96
CA MET A 285 -18.12 -11.98 13.26
C MET A 285 -18.95 -11.39 12.12
N ARG A 286 -18.73 -11.83 10.87
CA ARG A 286 -19.43 -11.35 9.69
C ARG A 286 -19.49 -12.40 8.57
N SER A 287 -20.32 -12.14 7.58
CA SER A 287 -20.41 -12.94 6.35
C SER A 287 -19.26 -12.61 5.40
N SER A 288 -18.64 -13.64 4.80
CA SER A 288 -17.63 -13.53 3.74
C SER A 288 -18.15 -13.99 2.37
N LEU A 289 -19.43 -14.34 2.25
CA LEU A 289 -20.04 -14.85 1.01
C LEU A 289 -19.83 -13.89 -0.18
N ASN A 290 -20.00 -12.59 0.06
CA ASN A 290 -19.91 -11.53 -0.92
C ASN A 290 -18.53 -10.87 -1.01
N ASP A 291 -17.54 -11.34 -0.26
CA ASP A 291 -16.20 -10.78 -0.33
C ASP A 291 -15.54 -11.10 -1.68
N ILE A 292 -15.22 -10.06 -2.43
CA ILE A 292 -14.59 -10.15 -3.76
C ILE A 292 -13.18 -10.74 -3.65
N GLN A 293 -12.43 -10.42 -2.58
CA GLN A 293 -11.08 -10.97 -2.34
C GLN A 293 -11.08 -12.51 -2.24
N SER A 294 -12.15 -13.11 -1.69
CA SER A 294 -12.28 -14.56 -1.51
C SER A 294 -12.77 -15.28 -2.77
N GLN A 295 -12.98 -14.59 -3.90
CA GLN A 295 -13.46 -15.21 -5.14
C GLN A 295 -12.35 -15.82 -5.99
N ASN A 296 -11.13 -15.28 -5.91
CA ASN A 296 -10.05 -15.61 -6.84
C ASN A 296 -9.00 -16.57 -6.28
N ASP A 297 -9.02 -16.84 -4.97
CA ASP A 297 -8.19 -17.86 -4.34
C ASP A 297 -9.02 -19.15 -4.13
N PRO A 298 -8.72 -20.25 -4.86
CA PRO A 298 -9.44 -21.52 -4.73
C PRO A 298 -9.44 -22.07 -3.30
N TYR A 299 -8.37 -21.83 -2.54
CA TYR A 299 -8.27 -22.25 -1.14
C TYR A 299 -9.25 -21.43 -0.29
N MET A 300 -9.23 -20.10 -0.38
CA MET A 300 -10.17 -19.25 0.36
C MET A 300 -11.63 -19.46 -0.05
N LYS A 301 -11.88 -19.81 -1.31
CA LYS A 301 -13.23 -20.08 -1.81
C LYS A 301 -13.92 -21.24 -1.08
N SER A 302 -13.16 -22.27 -0.68
CA SER A 302 -13.68 -23.42 0.05
C SER A 302 -14.00 -23.14 1.53
N TRP A 303 -13.58 -21.98 2.04
CA TRP A 303 -13.77 -21.50 3.41
C TRP A 303 -14.66 -20.26 3.50
N LYS A 304 -15.46 -19.97 2.47
CA LYS A 304 -16.51 -18.94 2.55
C LYS A 304 -17.57 -19.33 3.57
N HIS A 305 -17.93 -18.39 4.43
CA HIS A 305 -18.87 -18.58 5.52
C HIS A 305 -19.88 -17.43 5.60
N ASP A 306 -21.02 -17.72 6.23
CA ASP A 306 -21.92 -16.67 6.68
C ASP A 306 -21.47 -16.09 8.04
N GLY A 307 -22.15 -15.05 8.51
CA GLY A 307 -21.94 -14.52 9.87
C GLY A 307 -22.62 -15.38 10.93
N GLY A 308 -22.10 -15.34 12.16
CA GLY A 308 -22.58 -16.16 13.27
C GLY A 308 -22.00 -17.58 13.25
N ASN A 309 -22.70 -18.51 13.87
CA ASN A 309 -22.29 -19.91 13.90
C ASN A 309 -22.47 -20.55 12.52
N PHE A 310 -21.37 -20.95 11.88
CA PHE A 310 -21.39 -21.54 10.54
C PHE A 310 -20.61 -22.85 10.50
N CYS A 311 -21.20 -23.87 9.85
CA CYS A 311 -20.66 -25.22 9.76
C CYS A 311 -20.18 -25.57 8.35
N PHE A 312 -18.93 -25.97 8.22
CA PHE A 312 -18.35 -26.52 7.00
C PHE A 312 -18.54 -28.03 6.98
N LYS A 313 -19.24 -28.54 5.96
CA LYS A 313 -19.30 -29.98 5.68
C LYS A 313 -18.09 -30.39 4.86
N ARG A 314 -17.37 -31.41 5.33
CA ARG A 314 -16.14 -31.92 4.73
C ARG A 314 -16.24 -33.43 4.55
N VAL A 315 -15.47 -33.93 3.60
CA VAL A 315 -15.31 -35.36 3.33
C VAL A 315 -13.83 -35.69 3.47
N ALA A 316 -13.53 -36.69 4.28
CA ALA A 316 -12.20 -37.17 4.51
C ALA A 316 -11.76 -38.04 3.35
N LEU A 317 -10.63 -37.70 2.74
CA LEU A 317 -10.13 -38.40 1.57
C LEU A 317 -9.19 -39.53 2.00
N LYS A 318 -9.38 -40.72 1.44
CA LYS A 318 -8.42 -41.81 1.61
C LYS A 318 -7.14 -41.47 0.87
N LYS A 319 -6.00 -41.98 1.34
CA LYS A 319 -4.68 -41.75 0.75
C LYS A 319 -4.60 -42.10 -0.76
N THR A 320 -5.45 -43.02 -1.24
CA THR A 320 -5.57 -43.41 -2.65
C THR A 320 -6.28 -42.39 -3.54
N ASP A 321 -7.07 -41.48 -2.95
CA ASP A 321 -7.96 -40.56 -3.66
C ASP A 321 -7.42 -39.12 -3.66
N ILE A 322 -6.28 -38.87 -3.00
CA ILE A 322 -5.55 -37.61 -3.06
C ILE A 322 -4.87 -37.55 -4.44
N PRO A 323 -5.20 -36.56 -5.31
CA PRO A 323 -4.55 -36.42 -6.60
C PRO A 323 -3.04 -36.31 -6.38
N GLN A 324 -2.28 -37.31 -6.81
CA GLN A 324 -0.84 -37.20 -6.78
C GLN A 324 -0.44 -36.08 -7.75
N PRO A 325 0.43 -35.14 -7.33
CA PRO A 325 0.98 -34.18 -8.27
C PRO A 325 1.61 -34.99 -9.40
N ALA A 326 1.16 -34.74 -10.64
CA ALA A 326 1.70 -35.41 -11.81
C ALA A 326 3.22 -35.23 -11.79
N VAL A 327 3.94 -36.32 -11.59
CA VAL A 327 5.41 -36.36 -11.69
C VAL A 327 5.73 -35.88 -13.11
N LYS A 328 6.27 -34.67 -13.23
CA LYS A 328 6.86 -34.14 -14.44
C LYS A 328 8.37 -34.06 -14.26
#